data_AF-A0A5S4TBM4-F1
#
_entry.id   AF-A0A5S4TBM4-F1
#
_cell.length_a   1.000
_cell.length_b   1.000
_cell.length_c   1.000
_cell.angle_alpha   90.00
_cell.angle_beta   90.00
_cell.angle_gamma   90.00
#
_symmetry.space_group_name_H-M   'P 1'
#
loop_
_entity.id
_entity.type
_entity.pdbx_description
1 polymer ?
#
loop_
_entity_poly.entity_id
_entity_poly.type
_entity_poly.pdbx_seq_one_letter_code
_entity_poly.pdbx_strand_id
1 'polypeptide(L)'
;RTREEFEELIKNGQMLEYAEYVGNYCGTPLTYVNETLDKGVDVFLEIEVQGALQVKSKVPDGVFIFLTPPDLDELEDRLVGRGTDSQEVIAQRIERAKEEIALMREYDYAVVNDEVPLAAERVKRIIETEHFRVERVIGRYDKMIKTTKTFDDR
;
A
#
# COMPACT_ATOMS: atom_id res chain seq x y z
N ARG A 1 20.80 -8.29 -5.62
CA ARG A 1 20.46 -9.72 -5.66
C ARG A 1 20.58 -10.17 -7.09
N THR A 2 21.12 -11.36 -7.34
CA THR A 2 21.03 -11.97 -8.68
C THR A 2 19.58 -12.39 -8.96
N ARG A 3 19.26 -12.70 -10.22
CA ARG A 3 17.95 -13.22 -10.59
C ARG A 3 17.61 -14.51 -9.82
N GLU A 4 18.57 -15.42 -9.77
CA GLU A 4 18.46 -16.71 -9.08
C GLU A 4 18.17 -16.55 -7.59
N GLU A 5 18.89 -15.64 -6.91
CA GLU A 5 18.63 -15.31 -5.51
C GLU A 5 17.20 -14.77 -5.31
N PHE A 6 16.70 -13.97 -6.23
CA PHE A 6 15.34 -13.41 -6.15
C PHE A 6 14.28 -14.50 -6.35
N GLU A 7 14.48 -15.37 -7.34
CA GLU A 7 13.58 -16.50 -7.63
C GLU A 7 13.52 -17.50 -6.47
N GLU A 8 14.65 -17.72 -5.78
CA GLU A 8 14.69 -18.53 -4.56
C GLU A 8 13.84 -17.92 -3.43
N LEU A 9 13.91 -16.60 -3.24
CA LEU A 9 13.07 -15.91 -2.25
C LEU A 9 11.58 -16.00 -2.60
N ILE A 10 11.21 -15.88 -3.88
CA ILE A 10 9.84 -16.08 -4.34
C ILE A 10 9.40 -17.51 -4.01
N LYS A 11 10.20 -18.51 -4.39
CA LYS A 11 9.90 -19.93 -4.19
C LYS A 11 9.73 -20.28 -2.71
N ASN A 12 10.52 -19.65 -1.85
CA ASN A 12 10.44 -19.84 -0.40
C ASN A 12 9.34 -19.00 0.27
N GLY A 13 8.53 -18.27 -0.49
CA GLY A 13 7.45 -17.45 0.03
C GLY A 13 7.94 -16.27 0.88
N GLN A 14 9.14 -15.76 0.64
CA GLN A 14 9.79 -14.69 1.42
C GLN A 14 9.56 -13.29 0.83
N MET A 15 8.73 -13.18 -0.20
CA MET A 15 8.34 -11.93 -0.84
C MET A 15 6.87 -11.62 -0.54
N LEU A 16 6.60 -10.40 -0.09
CA LEU A 16 5.26 -9.91 0.17
C LEU A 16 4.54 -9.64 -1.17
N GLU A 17 5.21 -8.95 -2.07
CA GLU A 17 4.84 -8.79 -3.47
C GLU A 17 6.09 -8.80 -4.35
N TYR A 18 5.90 -9.06 -5.63
CA TYR A 18 6.94 -8.91 -6.63
C TYR A 18 6.33 -8.68 -8.02
N ALA A 19 7.13 -8.07 -8.90
CA ALA A 19 6.87 -7.92 -10.32
C ALA A 19 8.17 -8.04 -11.13
N GLU A 20 8.06 -8.46 -12.39
CA GLU A 20 9.19 -8.42 -13.33
C GLU A 20 8.94 -7.31 -14.36
N TYR A 21 9.85 -6.32 -14.40
CA TYR A 21 9.79 -5.20 -15.33
C TYR A 21 11.06 -5.17 -16.18
N VAL A 22 10.91 -5.35 -17.50
CA VAL A 22 12.01 -5.33 -18.48
C VAL A 22 13.15 -6.29 -18.09
N GLY A 23 12.79 -7.49 -17.63
CA GLY A 23 13.73 -8.54 -17.24
C GLY A 23 14.36 -8.40 -15.84
N ASN A 24 13.97 -7.38 -15.07
CA ASN A 24 14.43 -7.16 -13.71
C ASN A 24 13.29 -7.38 -12.70
N TYR A 25 13.56 -8.14 -11.64
CA TYR A 25 12.62 -8.29 -10.54
C TYR A 25 12.68 -7.10 -9.59
N CYS A 26 11.50 -6.61 -9.23
CA CYS A 26 11.27 -5.70 -8.11
C CYS A 26 10.32 -6.37 -7.13
N GLY A 27 10.42 -6.06 -5.84
CA GLY A 27 9.47 -6.57 -4.86
C GLY A 27 9.88 -6.28 -3.42
N THR A 28 8.93 -6.47 -2.52
CA THR A 28 9.05 -6.16 -1.10
C THR A 28 9.35 -7.41 -0.27
N PRO A 29 10.52 -7.51 0.39
CA PRO A 29 10.84 -8.66 1.25
C PRO A 29 9.96 -8.70 2.51
N LEU A 30 9.42 -9.87 2.85
CA LEU A 30 8.59 -10.06 4.05
C LEU A 30 9.35 -9.76 5.35
N THR A 31 10.65 -10.12 5.39
CA THR A 31 11.48 -9.91 6.59
C THR A 31 11.58 -8.44 6.97
N TYR A 32 11.81 -7.57 5.98
CA TYR A 32 11.89 -6.12 6.20
C TYR A 32 10.58 -5.54 6.75
N VAL A 33 9.45 -5.99 6.21
CA VAL A 33 8.12 -5.55 6.65
C VAL A 33 7.88 -5.98 8.10
N ASN A 34 8.07 -7.27 8.40
CA ASN A 34 7.83 -7.81 9.74
C ASN A 34 8.75 -7.16 10.79
N GLU A 35 10.04 -7.01 10.50
CA GLU A 35 10.99 -6.36 11.41
C GLU A 35 10.64 -4.89 11.71
N THR A 36 9.98 -4.21 10.79
CA THR A 36 9.55 -2.81 10.97
C THR A 36 8.26 -2.75 11.79
N LEU A 37 7.30 -3.61 11.47
CA LEU A 37 6.04 -3.73 12.22
C LEU A 37 6.28 -4.18 13.68
N ASP A 38 7.22 -5.10 13.90
CA ASP A 38 7.60 -5.58 15.24
C ASP A 38 8.18 -4.47 16.13
N LYS A 39 8.70 -3.40 15.53
CA LYS A 39 9.17 -2.18 16.23
C LYS A 39 8.03 -1.20 16.54
N GLY A 40 6.79 -1.51 16.13
CA GLY A 40 5.64 -0.63 16.26
C GLY A 40 5.67 0.55 15.30
N VAL A 41 6.38 0.42 14.17
CA VAL A 41 6.49 1.45 13.13
C VAL A 41 5.63 1.04 11.94
N ASP A 42 4.81 1.96 11.44
CA ASP A 42 4.03 1.73 10.23
C ASP A 42 4.93 1.55 9.01
N VAL A 43 4.56 0.60 8.15
CA VAL A 43 5.20 0.38 6.86
C VAL A 43 4.33 0.98 5.76
N PHE A 44 4.88 1.91 5.00
CA PHE A 44 4.22 2.51 3.85
C PHE A 44 4.80 1.90 2.55
N LEU A 45 3.94 1.29 1.74
CA LEU A 45 4.32 0.69 0.45
C LEU A 45 3.68 1.48 -0.69
N GLU A 46 4.50 2.00 -1.59
CA GLU A 46 4.07 2.53 -2.89
C GLU A 46 4.32 1.44 -3.94
N ILE A 47 3.25 0.81 -4.42
CA ILE A 47 3.31 -0.34 -5.33
C ILE A 47 2.17 -0.28 -6.34
N GLU A 48 2.36 -0.94 -7.49
CA GLU A 48 1.34 -1.07 -8.53
C GLU A 48 0.15 -1.93 -8.05
N VAL A 49 -0.98 -1.82 -8.76
CA VAL A 49 -2.25 -2.49 -8.38
C VAL A 49 -2.09 -4.00 -8.26
N GLN A 50 -1.35 -4.64 -9.15
CA GLN A 50 -1.12 -6.09 -9.07
C GLN A 50 -0.29 -6.49 -7.84
N GLY A 51 0.72 -5.68 -7.49
CA GLY A 51 1.48 -5.87 -6.26
C GLY A 51 0.57 -5.73 -5.03
N ALA A 52 -0.27 -4.70 -4.99
CA ALA A 52 -1.21 -4.47 -3.90
C ALA A 52 -2.19 -5.64 -3.69
N LEU A 53 -2.70 -6.25 -4.78
CA LEU A 53 -3.55 -7.44 -4.68
C LEU A 53 -2.79 -8.66 -4.12
N GLN A 54 -1.52 -8.83 -4.46
CA GLN A 54 -0.68 -9.86 -3.82
C GLN A 54 -0.52 -9.59 -2.32
N VAL A 55 -0.28 -8.34 -1.93
CA VAL A 55 -0.18 -7.94 -0.52
C VAL A 55 -1.49 -8.22 0.21
N LYS A 56 -2.65 -7.83 -0.36
CA LYS A 56 -3.96 -8.03 0.26
C LYS A 56 -4.27 -9.49 0.55
N SER A 57 -3.81 -10.41 -0.31
CA SER A 57 -3.96 -11.85 -0.09
C SER A 57 -3.16 -12.38 1.12
N LYS A 58 -2.06 -11.72 1.47
CA LYS A 58 -1.13 -12.13 2.54
C LYS A 58 -1.30 -11.34 3.84
N VAL A 59 -1.73 -10.09 3.75
CA VAL A 59 -1.87 -9.13 4.86
C VAL A 59 -3.27 -8.49 4.76
N PRO A 60 -4.33 -9.25 5.08
CA PRO A 60 -5.72 -8.81 4.92
C PRO A 60 -6.11 -7.68 5.89
N ASP A 61 -5.33 -7.47 6.95
CA ASP A 61 -5.48 -6.39 7.93
C ASP A 61 -4.71 -5.10 7.57
N GLY A 62 -4.02 -5.10 6.42
CA GLY A 62 -3.38 -3.92 5.84
C GLY A 62 -4.39 -2.83 5.45
N VAL A 63 -3.91 -1.60 5.32
CA VAL A 63 -4.72 -0.44 4.89
C VAL A 63 -4.42 -0.15 3.42
N PHE A 64 -5.39 -0.37 2.56
CA PHE A 64 -5.25 -0.23 1.11
C PHE A 64 -5.87 1.09 0.66
N ILE A 65 -5.02 2.02 0.21
CA ILE A 65 -5.42 3.34 -0.28
C ILE A 65 -5.14 3.41 -1.79
N PHE A 66 -6.19 3.54 -2.60
CA PHE A 66 -6.06 3.73 -4.04
C PHE A 66 -5.91 5.23 -4.34
N LEU A 67 -4.82 5.61 -5.01
CA LEU A 67 -4.59 6.99 -5.46
C LEU A 67 -5.09 7.14 -6.89
N THR A 68 -6.08 8.01 -7.13
CA THR A 68 -6.73 8.16 -8.43
C THR A 68 -6.61 9.58 -8.96
N PRO A 69 -6.48 9.81 -10.28
CA PRO A 69 -6.68 11.14 -10.83
C PRO A 69 -8.14 11.60 -10.64
N PRO A 70 -8.44 12.90 -10.71
CA PRO A 70 -9.82 13.40 -10.64
C PRO A 70 -10.67 12.88 -11.80
N ASP A 71 -10.09 12.76 -12.99
CA ASP A 71 -10.71 12.14 -14.15
C ASP A 71 -9.64 11.61 -15.14
N LEU A 72 -10.10 10.94 -16.21
CA LEU A 72 -9.22 10.36 -17.21
C LEU A 72 -8.59 11.41 -18.14
N ASP A 73 -9.27 12.52 -18.37
CA ASP A 73 -8.80 13.59 -19.25
C ASP A 73 -7.58 14.27 -18.60
N GLU A 74 -7.65 14.54 -17.29
CA GLU A 74 -6.52 15.10 -16.55
C GLU A 74 -5.34 14.11 -16.45
N LEU A 75 -5.62 12.80 -16.40
CA LEU A 75 -4.56 11.79 -16.49
C LEU A 75 -3.85 11.85 -17.85
N GLU A 76 -4.60 11.98 -18.94
CA GLU A 76 -4.06 12.10 -20.29
C GLU A 76 -3.21 13.38 -20.42
N ASP A 77 -3.73 14.52 -19.97
CA ASP A 77 -3.00 15.79 -19.96
C ASP A 77 -1.69 15.71 -19.18
N ARG A 78 -1.69 15.02 -18.02
CA ARG A 78 -0.48 14.80 -17.22
C ARG A 78 0.54 13.92 -17.95
N LEU A 79 0.10 12.90 -18.68
CA LEU A 79 0.99 12.03 -19.47
C LEU A 79 1.58 12.76 -20.68
N VAL A 80 0.75 13.51 -21.41
CA VAL A 80 1.19 14.36 -22.53
C VAL A 80 2.17 15.43 -22.04
N GLY A 81 1.86 16.10 -20.92
CA GLY A 81 2.67 17.17 -20.35
C GLY A 81 4.07 16.73 -19.89
N ARG A 82 4.26 15.44 -19.57
CA ARG A 82 5.60 14.89 -19.27
C ARG A 82 6.50 14.84 -20.52
N GLY A 83 5.91 14.72 -21.71
CA GLY A 83 6.63 14.75 -22.99
C GLY A 83 7.61 13.58 -23.22
N THR A 84 7.54 12.52 -22.39
CA THR A 84 8.45 11.37 -22.43
C THR A 84 7.93 10.19 -23.24
N ASP A 85 6.64 10.17 -23.52
CA ASP A 85 5.94 9.03 -24.12
C ASP A 85 5.34 9.41 -25.49
N SER A 86 5.26 8.45 -26.41
CA SER A 86 4.56 8.63 -27.69
C SER A 86 3.04 8.59 -27.49
N GLN A 87 2.27 9.13 -28.43
CA GLN A 87 0.80 9.09 -28.39
C GLN A 87 0.26 7.65 -28.27
N GLU A 88 0.89 6.68 -28.93
CA GLU A 88 0.54 5.26 -28.82
C GLU A 88 0.77 4.70 -27.41
N VAL A 89 1.87 5.08 -26.76
CA VAL A 89 2.19 4.68 -25.39
C VAL A 89 1.22 5.35 -24.40
N ILE A 90 0.86 6.61 -24.62
CA ILE A 90 -0.11 7.33 -23.80
C ILE A 90 -1.48 6.63 -23.86
N ALA A 91 -1.97 6.29 -25.06
CA ALA A 91 -3.22 5.56 -25.21
C ALA A 91 -3.21 4.20 -24.48
N GLN A 92 -2.10 3.45 -24.56
CA GLN A 92 -1.94 2.20 -23.81
C GLN A 92 -1.97 2.41 -22.29
N ARG A 93 -1.33 3.47 -21.79
CA ARG A 93 -1.35 3.82 -20.36
C ARG A 93 -2.75 4.23 -19.89
N ILE A 94 -3.52 4.95 -20.72
CA ILE A 94 -4.90 5.32 -20.39
C ILE A 94 -5.82 4.10 -20.33
N GLU A 95 -5.73 3.19 -21.29
CA GLU A 95 -6.49 1.93 -21.24
C GLU A 95 -6.12 1.11 -20.01
N ARG A 96 -4.82 1.02 -19.70
CA ARG A 96 -4.36 0.35 -18.47
C ARG A 96 -4.93 1.00 -17.21
N ALA A 97 -4.94 2.33 -17.14
CA ALA A 97 -5.50 3.05 -16.01
C ALA A 97 -7.00 2.76 -15.82
N LYS A 98 -7.77 2.62 -16.91
CA LYS A 98 -9.20 2.23 -16.83
C LYS A 98 -9.37 0.84 -16.20
N GLU A 99 -8.56 -0.13 -16.61
CA GLU A 99 -8.56 -1.48 -16.01
C GLU A 99 -8.21 -1.42 -14.52
N GLU A 100 -7.19 -0.64 -14.16
CA GLU A 100 -6.72 -0.50 -12.79
C GLU A 100 -7.72 0.23 -11.88
N ILE A 101 -8.40 1.27 -12.38
CA ILE A 101 -9.49 1.96 -11.66
C ILE A 101 -10.64 0.99 -11.37
N ALA A 102 -10.93 0.03 -12.26
CA ALA A 102 -11.94 -0.99 -11.99
C ALA A 102 -11.56 -1.89 -10.79
N LEU A 103 -10.28 -2.05 -10.50
CA LEU A 103 -9.79 -2.82 -9.34
C LEU A 103 -9.80 -2.01 -8.04
N MET A 104 -10.12 -0.71 -8.08
CA MET A 104 -10.28 0.14 -6.89
C MET A 104 -11.27 -0.43 -5.87
N ARG A 105 -12.24 -1.24 -6.31
CA ARG A 105 -13.21 -1.93 -5.43
C ARG A 105 -12.55 -2.85 -4.39
N GLU A 106 -11.31 -3.27 -4.65
CA GLU A 106 -10.53 -4.13 -3.76
C GLU A 106 -9.78 -3.32 -2.69
N TYR A 107 -9.88 -1.99 -2.67
CA TYR A 107 -9.20 -1.11 -1.72
C TYR A 107 -10.16 -0.61 -0.64
N ASP A 108 -9.60 -0.19 0.50
CA ASP A 108 -10.40 0.27 1.65
C ASP A 108 -10.74 1.76 1.52
N TYR A 109 -9.85 2.53 0.88
CA TYR A 109 -9.99 3.96 0.65
C TYR A 109 -9.60 4.33 -0.79
N ALA A 110 -10.22 5.39 -1.32
CA ALA A 110 -9.80 6.05 -2.55
C ALA A 110 -9.51 7.52 -2.28
N VAL A 111 -8.37 8.02 -2.75
CA VAL A 111 -7.94 9.41 -2.61
C VAL A 111 -7.72 10.00 -3.99
N VAL A 112 -8.46 11.06 -4.30
CA VAL A 112 -8.23 11.85 -5.51
C VAL A 112 -6.93 12.64 -5.37
N ASN A 113 -6.10 12.59 -6.41
CA ASN A 113 -4.84 13.32 -6.52
C ASN A 113 -4.97 14.47 -7.52
N ASP A 114 -5.82 15.43 -7.16
CA ASP A 114 -6.01 16.74 -7.80
C ASP A 114 -4.78 17.62 -7.55
N GLU A 115 -4.40 17.79 -6.29
CA GLU A 115 -3.22 18.52 -5.85
C GLU A 115 -2.38 17.67 -4.90
N VAL A 116 -1.09 17.51 -5.21
CA VAL A 116 -0.17 16.65 -4.44
C VAL A 116 -0.19 16.96 -2.93
N PRO A 117 -0.14 18.24 -2.48
CA PRO A 117 -0.19 18.55 -1.05
C PRO A 117 -1.50 18.13 -0.38
N LEU A 118 -2.64 18.31 -1.06
CA LEU A 118 -3.95 17.93 -0.54
C LEU A 118 -4.12 16.41 -0.50
N ALA A 119 -3.68 15.71 -1.53
CA ALA A 119 -3.70 14.24 -1.56
C ALA A 119 -2.85 13.65 -0.44
N ALA A 120 -1.66 14.19 -0.20
CA ALA A 120 -0.79 13.78 0.89
C ALA A 120 -1.45 14.02 2.27
N GLU A 121 -2.13 15.15 2.46
CA GLU A 121 -2.87 15.42 3.69
C GLU A 121 -4.02 14.43 3.89
N ARG A 122 -4.78 14.12 2.83
CA ARG A 122 -5.88 13.13 2.88
C ARG A 122 -5.35 11.74 3.28
N VAL A 123 -4.24 11.29 2.68
CA VAL A 123 -3.58 10.03 3.05
C VAL A 123 -3.13 10.04 4.51
N LYS A 124 -2.51 11.13 4.97
CA LYS A 124 -2.08 11.28 6.36
C LYS A 124 -3.27 11.13 7.33
N ARG A 125 -4.41 11.76 7.04
CA ARG A 125 -5.61 11.65 7.87
C ARG A 125 -6.16 10.22 7.94
N ILE A 126 -6.07 9.46 6.85
CA ILE A 126 -6.45 8.03 6.84
C ILE A 126 -5.54 7.25 7.80
N ILE A 127 -4.22 7.42 7.69
CA ILE A 127 -3.24 6.75 8.57
C ILE A 127 -3.52 7.09 10.05
N GLU A 128 -3.69 8.37 10.37
CA GLU A 128 -4.00 8.83 11.73
C GLU A 128 -5.30 8.20 12.26
N THR A 129 -6.34 8.14 11.42
CA THR A 129 -7.64 7.56 11.80
C THR A 129 -7.54 6.05 12.05
N GLU A 130 -6.79 5.33 11.21
CA GLU A 130 -6.60 3.90 11.34
C GLU A 130 -5.95 3.50 12.68
N HIS A 131 -5.06 4.33 13.24
CA HIS A 131 -4.52 4.11 14.59
C HIS A 131 -5.56 4.17 15.72
N PHE A 132 -6.73 4.77 15.48
CA PHE A 132 -7.80 4.87 16.48
C PHE A 132 -8.79 3.70 16.43
N ARG A 133 -8.65 2.76 15.48
CA ARG A 133 -9.50 1.57 15.43
C ARG A 133 -9.42 0.79 16.74
N VAL A 134 -10.57 0.37 17.26
CA VAL A 134 -10.69 -0.37 18.53
C VAL A 134 -9.76 -1.59 18.54
N GLU A 135 -9.74 -2.35 17.44
CA GLU A 135 -8.89 -3.53 17.25
C GLU A 135 -7.39 -3.24 17.47
N ARG A 136 -6.92 -2.03 17.13
CA ARG A 136 -5.51 -1.62 17.28
C ARG A 136 -5.19 -1.03 18.64
N VAL A 137 -6.19 -0.53 19.39
CA VAL A 137 -5.97 0.11 20.70
C VAL A 137 -6.30 -0.79 21.88
N ILE A 138 -7.24 -1.73 21.75
CA ILE A 138 -7.78 -2.51 22.87
C ILE A 138 -6.71 -3.33 23.60
N GLY A 139 -5.73 -3.89 22.86
CA GLY A 139 -4.63 -4.66 23.46
C GLY A 139 -3.76 -3.86 24.44
N ARG A 140 -3.69 -2.53 24.30
CA ARG A 140 -3.02 -1.66 25.29
C ARG A 140 -3.85 -1.53 26.57
N TYR A 141 -5.15 -1.36 26.44
CA TYR A 141 -6.07 -1.25 27.58
C TYR A 141 -6.24 -2.58 28.33
N ASP A 142 -6.26 -3.72 27.62
CA ASP A 142 -6.30 -5.04 28.25
C ASP A 142 -5.09 -5.27 29.17
N LYS A 143 -3.90 -4.83 28.74
CA LYS A 143 -2.68 -4.87 29.56
C LYS A 143 -2.81 -3.95 30.78
N MET A 144 -3.32 -2.73 30.57
CA MET A 144 -3.57 -1.76 31.65
C MET A 144 -4.50 -2.35 32.72
N ILE A 145 -5.67 -2.85 32.33
CA ILE A 145 -6.68 -3.43 33.24
C ILE A 145 -6.12 -4.63 34.02
N LYS A 146 -5.35 -5.51 33.36
CA LYS A 146 -4.72 -6.67 34.02
C LYS A 146 -3.67 -6.26 35.06
N THR A 147 -3.01 -5.12 34.87
CA THR A 147 -1.95 -4.62 35.74
C THR A 147 -2.51 -3.90 36.98
N THR A 148 -3.74 -3.39 36.93
CA THR A 148 -4.39 -2.66 38.03
C THR A 148 -4.93 -3.56 39.16
N LYS A 149 -4.75 -4.88 39.11
CA LYS A 149 -5.11 -5.78 40.23
C LYS A 149 -4.09 -5.70 41.38
N THR A 150 -4.15 -4.64 42.19
CA THR A 150 -3.66 -4.57 43.58
C THR A 150 -4.13 -3.26 44.26
N PHE A 151 -5.42 -3.14 44.57
CA PHE A 151 -5.92 -2.09 45.47
C PHE A 151 -7.12 -2.54 46.33
N ASP A 152 -7.24 -3.85 46.62
CA ASP A 152 -8.38 -4.39 47.38
C ASP A 152 -7.95 -5.14 48.66
N ASP A 153 -6.91 -4.63 49.33
CA ASP A 153 -6.52 -5.02 50.70
C ASP A 153 -6.06 -3.77 51.48
N ARG A 154 -6.98 -2.86 51.81
CA ARG A 154 -6.88 -1.91 52.95
C ARG A 154 -8.25 -1.53 53.49
#